data_AF-A0A7J4SBM9-F1
#
_entry.id   AF-A0A7J4SBM9-F1
#
_cell.length_a   1.000
_cell.length_b   1.000
_cell.length_c   1.000
_cell.angle_alpha   90.00
_cell.angle_beta   90.00
_cell.angle_gamma   90.00
#
_symmetry.space_group_name_H-M   'P 1'
#
loop_
_entity.id
_entity.type
_entity.pdbx_description
1 polymer ?
#
loop_
_entity_poly.entity_id
_entity_poly.type
_entity_poly.pdbx_seq_one_letter_code
_entity_poly.pdbx_strand_id
1 'polypeptide(L)'
;MALSVEELRSKAAELRAKGLNTQQIADELSVSQTTVQWLSSEGVELPPDDVRIGWRTIGARATRIEAIGLILADIIDEELTGQVDTIVGISLNGIAFAQSLAGHIDADFAIYRSVDEDGSGHLSNKYGNVAGRDVAVIDDVLSTGSTMRRTIEALRSEGANVCLCMVLVNKTERNEIEGVPLRGLIRAVNV
;
A
#
# COMPACT_ATOMS: atom_id res chain seq x y z
N MET A 1 -9.64 18.49 -11.03
CA MET A 1 -9.52 18.09 -12.45
C MET A 1 -8.53 16.94 -12.51
N ALA A 2 -8.87 15.89 -13.27
CA ALA A 2 -7.90 14.85 -13.60
C ALA A 2 -6.79 15.47 -14.46
N LEU A 3 -5.54 15.11 -14.20
CA LEU A 3 -4.41 15.57 -15.01
C LEU A 3 -4.49 14.89 -16.38
N SER A 4 -4.18 15.62 -17.45
CA SER A 4 -3.94 15.04 -18.77
C SER A 4 -2.68 14.17 -18.77
N VAL A 5 -2.53 13.31 -19.78
CA VAL A 5 -1.32 12.50 -19.97
C VAL A 5 -0.07 13.39 -20.07
N GLU A 6 -0.16 14.52 -20.79
CA GLU A 6 0.96 15.45 -20.94
C GLU A 6 1.35 16.10 -19.61
N GLU A 7 0.37 16.48 -18.80
CA GLU A 7 0.62 17.00 -17.44
C GLU A 7 1.23 15.92 -16.53
N LEU A 8 0.83 14.65 -16.67
CA LEU A 8 1.44 13.54 -15.94
C LEU A 8 2.89 13.31 -16.37
N ARG A 9 3.20 13.38 -17.68
CA ARG A 9 4.57 13.29 -18.20
C ARG A 9 5.45 14.41 -17.66
N SER A 10 4.95 15.64 -17.72
CA SER A 10 5.64 16.81 -17.18
C SER A 10 5.94 16.64 -15.68
N LYS A 11 4.95 16.25 -14.87
CA LYS A 11 5.17 16.03 -13.43
C LYS A 11 6.11 14.87 -13.13
N ALA A 12 6.01 13.75 -13.86
CA ALA A 12 6.91 12.63 -13.70
C ALA A 12 8.37 13.04 -13.99
N ALA A 13 8.59 13.83 -15.05
CA ALA A 13 9.90 14.38 -15.38
C ALA A 13 10.43 15.33 -14.30
N GLU A 14 9.58 16.21 -13.75
CA GLU A 14 9.95 17.11 -12.64
C GLU A 14 10.36 16.34 -11.38
N LEU A 15 9.60 15.32 -11.00
CA LEU A 15 9.90 14.50 -9.81
C LEU A 15 11.19 13.70 -10.02
N ARG A 16 11.43 13.18 -11.23
CA ARG A 16 12.67 12.49 -11.57
C ARG A 16 13.88 13.43 -11.53
N ALA A 17 13.73 14.67 -12.00
CA ALA A 17 14.75 15.70 -11.88
C ALA A 17 15.07 16.08 -10.42
N LYS A 18 14.11 15.90 -9.50
CA LYS A 18 14.32 16.03 -8.04
C LYS A 18 14.98 14.80 -7.40
N GLY A 19 15.32 13.78 -8.19
CA GLY A 19 16.00 12.57 -7.73
C GLY A 19 15.09 11.47 -7.20
N LEU A 20 13.77 11.57 -7.42
CA LEU A 20 12.85 10.51 -7.03
C LEU A 20 13.00 9.31 -7.97
N ASN A 21 12.93 8.11 -7.40
CA ASN A 21 12.92 6.86 -8.14
C ASN A 21 11.53 6.56 -8.73
N THR A 22 11.43 5.51 -9.55
CA THR A 22 10.17 5.11 -10.21
C THR A 22 9.04 4.83 -9.23
N GLN A 23 9.34 4.19 -8.09
CA GLN A 23 8.34 3.86 -7.07
C GLN A 23 7.79 5.11 -6.38
N GLN A 24 8.68 6.00 -5.93
CA GLN A 24 8.31 7.26 -5.28
C GLN A 24 7.48 8.16 -6.21
N ILE A 25 7.78 8.17 -7.51
CA ILE A 25 6.98 8.88 -8.50
C ILE A 25 5.60 8.23 -8.65
N ALA A 26 5.54 6.90 -8.66
CA ALA A 26 4.28 6.17 -8.76
C ALA A 26 3.36 6.48 -7.57
N ASP A 27 3.91 6.48 -6.36
CA ASP A 27 3.20 6.81 -5.13
C ASP A 27 2.69 8.26 -5.15
N GLU A 28 3.54 9.22 -5.53
CA GLU A 28 3.20 10.65 -5.59
C GLU A 28 2.12 10.96 -6.65
N LEU A 29 2.19 10.29 -7.81
CA LEU A 29 1.22 10.48 -8.89
C LEU A 29 -0.04 9.60 -8.72
N SER A 30 0.00 8.65 -7.78
CA SER A 30 -1.06 7.65 -7.52
C SER A 30 -1.40 6.80 -8.75
N VAL A 31 -0.35 6.38 -9.47
CA VAL A 31 -0.39 5.49 -10.64
C VAL A 31 0.57 4.33 -10.43
N SER A 32 0.53 3.30 -11.27
CA SER A 32 1.47 2.17 -11.19
C SER A 32 2.88 2.55 -11.64
N GLN A 33 3.88 1.77 -11.18
CA GLN A 33 5.27 1.91 -11.63
C GLN A 33 5.41 1.70 -13.15
N THR A 34 4.62 0.79 -13.73
CA THR A 34 4.54 0.58 -15.18
C THR A 34 4.06 1.84 -15.90
N THR A 35 3.06 2.53 -15.36
CA THR A 35 2.62 3.83 -15.89
C THR A 35 3.73 4.88 -15.82
N VAL A 36 4.50 4.95 -14.73
CA VAL A 36 5.64 5.88 -14.64
C VAL A 36 6.72 5.58 -15.68
N GLN A 37 7.02 4.30 -15.90
CA GLN A 37 7.96 3.87 -16.95
C GLN A 37 7.46 4.28 -18.34
N TRP A 38 6.17 4.07 -18.63
CA TRP A 38 5.55 4.49 -19.89
C TRP A 38 5.49 6.02 -20.07
N LEU A 39 5.24 6.78 -19.00
CA LEU A 39 5.30 8.24 -19.02
C LEU A 39 6.71 8.75 -19.35
N SER A 40 7.73 7.92 -19.14
CA SER A 40 9.13 8.23 -19.45
C SER A 40 9.56 7.75 -20.85
N SER A 41 8.73 6.97 -21.57
CA SER A 41 9.04 6.48 -22.92
C SER A 41 8.68 7.50 -24.01
N GLU A 42 9.35 7.45 -25.16
CA GLU A 42 9.15 8.38 -26.31
C GLU A 42 7.85 8.13 -27.11
N GLY A 43 6.79 7.63 -26.47
CA GLY A 43 5.41 7.76 -26.96
C GLY A 43 4.97 6.78 -28.07
N VAL A 44 5.72 5.71 -28.34
CA VAL A 44 5.38 4.72 -29.38
C VAL A 44 4.51 3.56 -28.84
N GLU A 45 4.53 3.33 -27.52
CA GLU A 45 3.80 2.23 -26.89
C GLU A 45 2.39 2.62 -26.46
N LEU A 46 1.45 1.67 -26.57
CA LEU A 46 0.10 1.82 -26.00
C LEU A 46 0.19 2.11 -24.49
N PRO A 47 -0.66 3.01 -23.96
CA PRO A 47 -0.68 3.27 -22.53
C PRO A 47 -0.99 1.98 -21.76
N PRO A 48 -0.31 1.73 -20.63
CA PRO A 48 -0.68 0.64 -19.75
C PRO A 48 -2.10 0.86 -19.23
N ASP A 49 -2.76 -0.27 -18.99
CA ASP A 49 -4.09 -0.28 -18.42
C ASP A 49 -4.02 0.03 -16.92
N ASP A 50 -4.33 1.28 -16.57
CA ASP A 50 -4.18 1.79 -15.21
C ASP A 50 -5.19 2.89 -14.89
N VAL A 51 -5.62 2.92 -13.63
CA VAL A 51 -6.56 3.90 -13.10
C VAL A 51 -5.91 4.67 -11.97
N ARG A 52 -5.83 6.00 -12.10
CA ARG A 52 -5.30 6.85 -11.05
C ARG A 52 -6.26 6.92 -9.86
N ILE A 53 -5.75 6.73 -8.64
CA ILE A 53 -6.56 6.80 -7.41
C ILE A 53 -6.46 8.20 -6.78
N GLY A 54 -7.60 8.77 -6.40
CA GLY A 54 -7.70 10.13 -5.87
C GLY A 54 -7.91 10.16 -4.36
N TRP A 55 -6.86 10.45 -3.59
CA TRP A 55 -6.91 10.36 -2.12
C TRP A 55 -7.43 11.58 -1.38
N ARG A 56 -7.50 12.75 -2.02
CA ARG A 56 -7.77 14.04 -1.36
C ARG A 56 -9.01 14.01 -0.46
N THR A 57 -10.10 13.40 -0.90
CA THR A 57 -11.34 13.38 -0.12
C THR A 57 -11.17 12.59 1.17
N ILE A 58 -10.47 11.46 1.14
CA ILE A 58 -10.27 10.62 2.33
C ILE A 58 -9.15 11.19 3.20
N GLY A 59 -7.94 11.34 2.64
CA GLY A 59 -6.73 11.68 3.39
C GLY A 59 -6.70 13.10 3.98
N ALA A 60 -7.53 14.03 3.49
CA ALA A 60 -7.53 15.40 4.00
C ALA A 60 -8.23 15.58 5.37
N ARG A 61 -8.95 14.56 5.88
CA ARG A 61 -9.71 14.66 7.13
C ARG A 61 -9.48 13.41 7.99
N ALA A 62 -8.90 13.60 9.18
CA ALA A 62 -8.63 12.50 10.12
C ALA A 62 -9.88 11.67 10.44
N THR A 63 -11.05 12.30 10.63
CA THR A 63 -12.30 11.58 10.90
C THR A 63 -12.72 10.60 9.81
N ARG A 64 -12.29 10.80 8.55
CA ARG A 64 -12.54 9.86 7.45
C ARG A 64 -11.56 8.70 7.47
N ILE A 65 -10.32 8.95 7.90
CA ILE A 65 -9.32 7.91 8.16
C ILE A 65 -9.82 7.03 9.32
N GLU A 66 -10.34 7.64 10.40
CA GLU A 66 -10.93 6.90 11.53
C GLU A 66 -12.10 6.01 11.14
N ALA A 67 -13.01 6.52 10.30
CA ALA A 67 -14.11 5.71 9.79
C ALA A 67 -13.62 4.52 8.96
N ILE A 68 -12.52 4.68 8.20
CA ILE A 68 -11.90 3.57 7.46
C ILE A 68 -11.20 2.60 8.42
N GLY A 69 -10.53 3.09 9.47
CA GLY A 69 -9.95 2.25 10.51
C GLY A 69 -10.97 1.31 11.15
N LEU A 70 -12.18 1.81 11.44
CA LEU A 70 -13.29 0.98 11.94
C LEU A 70 -13.74 -0.09 10.93
N ILE A 71 -13.83 0.23 9.64
CA ILE A 71 -14.15 -0.76 8.60
C ILE A 71 -13.07 -1.84 8.52
N LEU A 72 -11.80 -1.44 8.61
CA LEU A 72 -10.69 -2.40 8.60
C LEU A 72 -10.67 -3.29 9.84
N ALA A 73 -11.11 -2.79 11.01
CA ALA A 73 -11.24 -3.58 12.23
C ALA A 73 -12.35 -4.63 12.09
N ASP A 74 -13.50 -4.26 11.54
CA ASP A 74 -14.60 -5.19 11.24
C ASP A 74 -14.16 -6.33 10.30
N ILE A 75 -13.33 -6.01 9.29
CA ILE A 75 -12.76 -7.04 8.39
C ILE A 75 -11.80 -7.98 9.14
N ILE A 76 -11.03 -7.50 10.12
CA ILE A 76 -10.18 -8.37 10.94
C ILE A 76 -11.06 -9.37 11.70
N ASP A 77 -12.16 -8.91 12.30
CA ASP A 77 -13.07 -9.77 13.06
C ASP A 77 -13.79 -10.79 12.15
N GLU A 78 -14.04 -10.45 10.88
CA GLU A 78 -14.61 -11.38 9.89
C GLU A 78 -13.60 -12.44 9.44
N GLU A 79 -12.38 -12.02 9.13
CA GLU A 79 -11.36 -12.87 8.48
C GLU A 79 -10.58 -13.74 9.46
N LEU A 80 -10.42 -13.28 10.71
CA LEU A 80 -9.56 -13.90 11.70
C LEU A 80 -10.36 -14.32 12.94
N THR A 81 -10.07 -15.52 13.44
CA THR A 81 -10.67 -16.03 14.69
C THR A 81 -9.85 -15.68 15.93
N GLY A 82 -8.69 -15.04 15.75
CA GLY A 82 -7.74 -14.66 16.79
C GLY A 82 -7.44 -13.16 16.75
N GLN A 83 -6.61 -12.71 17.71
CA GLN A 83 -6.21 -11.31 17.79
C GLN A 83 -5.03 -11.02 16.85
N VAL A 84 -4.93 -9.77 16.38
CA VAL A 84 -3.76 -9.26 15.70
C VAL A 84 -2.95 -8.43 16.69
N ASP A 85 -1.71 -8.82 16.95
CA ASP A 85 -0.85 -8.16 17.92
C ASP A 85 -0.26 -6.86 17.37
N THR A 86 0.00 -6.80 16.05
CA THR A 86 0.70 -5.66 15.44
C THR A 86 0.18 -5.36 14.04
N ILE A 87 -0.13 -4.09 13.80
CA ILE A 87 -0.49 -3.57 12.48
C ILE A 87 0.73 -2.92 11.84
N VAL A 88 1.11 -3.42 10.66
CA VAL A 88 2.22 -2.88 9.86
C VAL A 88 1.67 -2.01 8.75
N GLY A 89 1.97 -0.71 8.79
CA GLY A 89 1.68 0.21 7.68
C GLY A 89 2.84 0.26 6.68
N ILE A 90 2.55 0.02 5.40
CA ILE A 90 3.52 0.26 4.32
C ILE A 90 3.64 1.77 4.09
N SER A 91 4.87 2.27 4.12
CA SER A 91 5.19 3.67 3.89
C SER A 91 5.04 4.02 2.41
N LEU A 92 4.50 5.18 2.05
CA LEU A 92 4.04 6.24 2.95
C LEU A 92 2.54 6.15 3.28
N ASN A 93 1.72 5.83 2.29
CA ASN A 93 0.27 6.07 2.34
C ASN A 93 -0.47 5.10 3.29
N GLY A 94 0.02 3.87 3.44
CA GLY A 94 -0.55 2.87 4.36
C GLY A 94 -0.46 3.26 5.84
N ILE A 95 0.50 4.11 6.22
CA ILE A 95 0.78 4.50 7.62
C ILE A 95 -0.45 5.08 8.31
N ALA A 96 -1.17 5.98 7.66
CA ALA A 96 -2.28 6.69 8.31
C ALA A 96 -3.46 5.75 8.61
N PHE A 97 -3.77 4.83 7.69
CA PHE A 97 -4.82 3.84 7.86
C PHE A 97 -4.43 2.76 8.88
N ALA A 98 -3.18 2.31 8.83
CA ALA A 98 -2.61 1.36 9.75
C ALA A 98 -2.63 1.87 11.20
N GLN A 99 -2.23 3.13 11.43
CA GLN A 99 -2.24 3.73 12.76
C GLN A 99 -3.66 3.87 13.32
N SER A 100 -4.62 4.28 12.47
CA SER A 100 -6.02 4.38 12.89
C SER A 100 -6.58 3.01 13.26
N LEU A 101 -6.37 1.99 12.41
CA LEU A 101 -6.78 0.61 12.68
C LEU A 101 -6.19 0.09 14.00
N ALA A 102 -4.87 0.24 14.20
CA ALA A 102 -4.19 -0.17 15.43
C ALA A 102 -4.85 0.44 16.68
N GLY A 103 -5.26 1.71 16.60
CA GLY A 103 -5.96 2.39 17.69
C GLY A 103 -7.36 1.85 17.97
N HIS A 104 -8.08 1.34 16.96
CA HIS A 104 -9.42 0.76 17.17
C HIS A 104 -9.38 -0.63 17.81
N ILE A 105 -8.33 -1.41 17.54
CA ILE A 105 -8.19 -2.77 18.07
C ILE A 105 -7.18 -2.88 19.23
N ASP A 106 -6.61 -1.76 19.68
CA ASP A 106 -5.57 -1.68 20.71
C ASP A 106 -4.34 -2.58 20.43
N ALA A 107 -3.92 -2.62 19.16
CA ALA A 107 -2.74 -3.35 18.71
C ALA A 107 -1.50 -2.45 18.65
N ASP A 108 -0.31 -3.07 18.70
CA ASP A 108 0.93 -2.34 18.42
C ASP A 108 0.96 -1.88 16.94
N PHE A 109 1.69 -0.80 16.68
CA PHE A 109 1.84 -0.25 15.33
C PHE A 109 3.31 -0.30 14.89
N ALA A 110 3.57 -0.74 13.66
CA ALA A 110 4.89 -0.74 13.05
C ALA A 110 4.84 -0.18 11.62
N ILE A 111 5.98 0.30 11.12
CA ILE A 111 6.09 0.88 9.77
C ILE A 111 7.09 0.08 8.96
N TYR A 112 6.66 -0.41 7.80
CA TYR A 112 7.56 -0.96 6.79
C TYR A 112 7.85 0.08 5.73
N ARG A 113 9.13 0.38 5.50
CA ARG A 113 9.57 1.27 4.41
C ARG A 113 10.00 0.43 3.23
N SER A 114 9.18 0.40 2.18
CA SER A 114 9.62 -0.20 0.92
C SER A 114 10.73 0.66 0.29
N VAL A 115 11.85 0.02 -0.03
CA VAL A 115 12.89 0.58 -0.92
C VAL A 115 12.83 -0.14 -2.27
N ASP A 116 13.50 0.45 -3.26
CA ASP A 116 13.51 0.03 -4.67
C ASP A 116 13.93 -1.43 -4.91
N GLU A 117 13.82 -1.87 -6.17
CA GLU A 117 14.02 -3.23 -6.67
C GLU A 117 15.28 -3.98 -6.19
N ASP A 118 16.35 -3.29 -5.81
CA ASP A 118 17.62 -3.88 -5.35
C ASP A 118 17.84 -3.85 -3.83
N GLY A 119 16.94 -3.20 -3.07
CA GLY A 119 17.05 -3.06 -1.61
C GLY A 119 16.04 -3.92 -0.87
N SER A 120 16.47 -4.61 0.19
CA SER A 120 15.51 -5.15 1.16
C SER A 120 14.83 -3.97 1.86
N GLY A 121 13.50 -3.90 1.78
CA GLY A 121 12.72 -2.90 2.52
C GLY A 121 13.09 -2.90 4.00
N HIS A 122 12.97 -1.74 4.64
CA HIS A 122 13.40 -1.56 6.02
C HIS A 122 12.19 -1.52 6.94
N LEU A 123 12.07 -2.52 7.81
CA LEU A 123 11.14 -2.47 8.93
C LEU A 123 11.66 -1.52 10.00
N SER A 124 10.82 -0.58 10.43
CA SER A 124 11.13 0.32 11.53
C SER A 124 10.54 -0.20 12.83
N ASN A 125 11.37 -0.85 13.64
CA ASN A 125 11.02 -1.33 14.99
C ASN A 125 11.02 -0.20 16.05
N LYS A 126 10.74 1.05 15.65
CA LYS A 126 10.74 2.20 16.56
C LYS A 126 9.49 2.29 17.44
N TYR A 127 8.41 1.64 17.02
CA TYR A 127 7.11 1.68 17.69
C TYR A 127 6.79 0.28 18.21
N GLY A 128 6.24 -0.60 17.37
CA GLY A 128 6.01 -2.01 17.66
C GLY A 128 7.08 -2.95 17.10
N ASN A 129 7.16 -4.15 17.67
CA ASN A 129 7.94 -5.28 17.16
C ASN A 129 7.01 -6.27 16.44
N VAL A 130 7.54 -7.02 15.46
CA VAL A 130 6.79 -8.02 14.68
C VAL A 130 7.24 -9.45 14.96
N ALA A 131 8.41 -9.65 15.57
CA ALA A 131 8.99 -10.97 15.76
C ALA A 131 8.14 -11.84 16.71
N GLY A 132 7.73 -13.02 16.24
CA GLY A 132 6.93 -13.98 17.00
C GLY A 132 5.48 -13.56 17.24
N ARG A 133 4.97 -12.61 16.44
CA ARG A 133 3.63 -12.02 16.62
C ARG A 133 2.72 -12.23 15.41
N ASP A 134 1.43 -12.16 15.65
CA ASP A 134 0.40 -12.15 14.61
C ASP A 134 0.25 -10.73 14.05
N VAL A 135 0.49 -10.60 12.75
CA VAL A 135 0.65 -9.30 12.08
C VAL A 135 -0.34 -9.16 10.93
N ALA A 136 -0.99 -8.00 10.84
CA ALA A 136 -1.72 -7.57 9.64
C ALA A 136 -0.99 -6.42 8.94
N VAL A 137 -0.98 -6.43 7.60
CA VAL A 137 -0.27 -5.46 6.77
C VAL A 137 -1.26 -4.58 6.02
N ILE A 138 -1.08 -3.27 6.09
CA ILE A 138 -1.96 -2.27 5.48
C ILE A 138 -1.21 -1.43 4.46
N ASP A 139 -1.80 -1.25 3.29
CA ASP A 139 -1.37 -0.30 2.25
C ASP A 139 -2.56 0.45 1.64
N ASP A 140 -2.32 1.45 0.81
CA ASP A 140 -3.41 2.18 0.15
C ASP A 140 -3.91 1.49 -1.14
N VAL A 141 -3.01 1.08 -2.03
CA VAL A 141 -3.33 0.44 -3.32
C VAL A 141 -2.53 -0.84 -3.53
N LEU A 142 -3.23 -1.93 -3.85
CA LEU A 142 -2.58 -3.08 -4.48
C LEU A 142 -2.60 -2.92 -6.02
N SER A 143 -1.42 -2.76 -6.61
CA SER A 143 -1.22 -2.85 -8.06
C SER A 143 -0.73 -4.26 -8.45
N THR A 144 0.52 -4.45 -8.87
CA THR A 144 1.06 -5.78 -9.19
C THR A 144 1.21 -6.70 -7.97
N GLY A 145 1.21 -6.12 -6.77
CA GLY A 145 1.45 -6.79 -5.49
C GLY A 145 2.92 -6.96 -5.11
N SER A 146 3.87 -6.44 -5.90
CA SER A 146 5.30 -6.58 -5.62
C SER A 146 5.70 -6.02 -4.25
N THR A 147 5.22 -4.82 -3.89
CA THR A 147 5.48 -4.20 -2.59
C THR A 147 4.95 -5.03 -1.43
N MET A 148 3.71 -5.52 -1.54
CA MET A 148 3.08 -6.35 -0.53
C MET A 148 3.83 -7.68 -0.36
N ARG A 149 4.23 -8.35 -1.45
CA ARG A 149 5.04 -9.57 -1.42
C ARG A 149 6.35 -9.37 -0.66
N ARG A 150 7.13 -8.35 -1.04
CA ARG A 150 8.41 -8.04 -0.38
C ARG A 150 8.22 -7.73 1.10
N THR A 151 7.11 -7.07 1.45
CA THR A 151 6.76 -6.78 2.84
C THR A 151 6.50 -8.07 3.62
N ILE A 152 5.69 -8.98 3.08
CA ILE A 152 5.39 -10.28 3.70
C ILE A 152 6.69 -11.09 3.90
N GLU A 153 7.54 -11.17 2.87
CA GLU A 153 8.81 -11.88 2.93
C GLU A 153 9.73 -11.30 4.02
N ALA A 154 9.86 -9.97 4.08
CA ALA A 154 10.67 -9.30 5.09
C ALA A 154 10.14 -9.54 6.51
N LEU A 155 8.83 -9.39 6.73
CA LEU A 155 8.21 -9.64 8.04
C LEU A 155 8.39 -11.09 8.48
N ARG A 156 8.17 -12.06 7.58
CA ARG A 156 8.39 -13.48 7.87
C ARG A 156 9.86 -13.78 8.18
N SER A 157 10.80 -13.12 7.52
CA SER A 157 12.24 -13.26 7.81
C SER A 157 12.62 -12.77 9.21
N GLU A 158 11.85 -11.83 9.78
CA GLU A 158 11.96 -11.36 11.16
C GLU A 158 11.16 -12.23 12.16
N GLY A 159 10.54 -13.31 11.69
CA GLY A 159 9.79 -14.26 12.52
C GLY A 159 8.34 -13.86 12.80
N ALA A 160 7.79 -12.90 12.05
CA ALA A 160 6.37 -12.55 12.15
C ALA A 160 5.48 -13.61 11.49
N ASN A 161 4.29 -13.83 12.07
CA ASN A 161 3.21 -14.54 11.41
C ASN A 161 2.31 -13.52 10.70
N VAL A 162 2.40 -13.43 9.37
CA VAL A 162 1.58 -12.48 8.60
C VAL A 162 0.22 -13.11 8.30
N CYS A 163 -0.82 -12.65 9.00
CA CYS A 163 -2.14 -13.26 9.03
C CYS A 163 -3.11 -12.67 7.99
N LEU A 164 -2.97 -11.38 7.67
CA LEU A 164 -3.90 -10.67 6.78
C LEU A 164 -3.22 -9.49 6.09
N CYS A 165 -3.50 -9.30 4.80
CA CYS A 165 -3.15 -8.08 4.07
C CYS A 165 -4.43 -7.32 3.71
N MET A 166 -4.43 -6.02 3.92
CA MET A 166 -5.55 -5.17 3.53
C MET A 166 -5.10 -3.93 2.77
N VAL A 167 -5.90 -3.54 1.77
CA VAL A 167 -5.72 -2.31 1.00
C VAL A 167 -7.04 -1.57 0.86
N LEU A 168 -6.98 -0.26 0.62
CA LEU A 168 -8.19 0.49 0.31
C LEU A 168 -8.66 0.16 -1.11
N VAL A 169 -7.74 0.11 -2.08
CA VAL A 169 -8.06 -0.19 -3.48
C VAL A 169 -7.22 -1.37 -3.98
N ASN A 170 -7.90 -2.43 -4.41
CA ASN A 170 -7.27 -3.58 -5.07
C ASN A 170 -7.49 -3.49 -6.59
N LYS A 171 -6.43 -3.23 -7.35
CA LYS A 171 -6.46 -3.18 -8.82
C LYS A 171 -6.30 -4.54 -9.50
N THR A 172 -6.51 -5.62 -8.75
CA THR A 172 -6.39 -6.99 -9.23
C THR A 172 -7.61 -7.80 -8.83
N GLU A 173 -7.71 -9.02 -9.35
CA GLU A 173 -8.72 -10.00 -8.94
C GLU A 173 -8.26 -10.87 -7.76
N ARG A 174 -7.04 -10.64 -7.23
CA ARG A 174 -6.47 -11.48 -6.18
C ARG A 174 -7.22 -11.30 -4.85
N ASN A 175 -7.33 -12.40 -4.12
CA ASN A 175 -7.84 -12.48 -2.74
C ASN A 175 -6.81 -13.06 -1.77
N GLU A 176 -5.61 -13.35 -2.26
CA GLU A 176 -4.46 -13.79 -1.49
C GLU A 176 -3.16 -13.30 -2.15
N ILE A 177 -2.10 -13.24 -1.36
CA ILE A 177 -0.73 -12.99 -1.82
C ILE A 177 0.25 -13.71 -0.89
N GLU A 178 1.17 -14.50 -1.45
CA GLU A 178 2.12 -15.31 -0.66
C GLU A 178 1.45 -16.21 0.40
N GLY A 179 0.28 -16.75 0.06
CA GLY A 179 -0.53 -17.58 0.96
C GLY A 179 -1.18 -16.81 2.11
N VAL A 180 -1.12 -15.48 2.12
CA VAL A 180 -1.79 -14.60 3.08
C VAL A 180 -3.11 -14.11 2.47
N PRO A 181 -4.25 -14.20 3.17
CA PRO A 181 -5.49 -13.58 2.75
C PRO A 181 -5.32 -12.07 2.46
N LEU A 182 -5.98 -11.60 1.41
CA LEU A 182 -5.90 -10.22 0.95
C LEU A 182 -7.30 -9.64 0.78
N ARG A 183 -7.57 -8.49 1.41
CA ARG A 183 -8.83 -7.77 1.29
C ARG A 183 -8.63 -6.35 0.77
N GLY A 184 -9.44 -5.97 -0.22
CA GLY A 184 -9.51 -4.62 -0.73
C GLY A 184 -10.90 -4.05 -0.43
N LEU A 185 -10.99 -2.85 0.15
CA LEU A 185 -12.29 -2.21 0.38
C LEU A 185 -13.03 -1.94 -0.94
N ILE A 186 -12.26 -1.59 -1.98
CA ILE A 186 -12.74 -1.35 -3.32
C ILE A 186 -11.92 -2.22 -4.28
N ARG A 187 -12.59 -2.93 -5.18
CA ARG A 187 -11.93 -3.61 -6.30
C ARG A 187 -12.09 -2.79 -7.58
N ALA A 188 -10.97 -2.45 -8.21
CA ALA A 188 -10.92 -1.66 -9.44
C ALA A 188 -10.23 -2.47 -10.54
N VAL A 189 -11.00 -3.33 -11.20
CA VAL A 189 -10.53 -4.17 -12.31
C VAL A 189 -11.34 -3.87 -13.56
N ASN A 190 -10.74 -4.07 -14.72
CA ASN A 190 -11.46 -3.96 -15.99
C ASN A 190 -12.32 -5.19 -16.23
N VAL A 191 -13.42 -5.00 -16.96
CA VAL A 191 -14.37 -6.03 -17.39
C VAL A 191 -13.98 -6.55 -18.77
#